data_AF-A0AA44XTX8-F1
#
_entry.id   AF-A0AA44XTX8-F1
#
_cell.length_a   1.000
_cell.length_b   1.000
_cell.length_c   1.000
_cell.angle_alpha   90.00
_cell.angle_beta   90.00
_cell.angle_gamma   90.00
#
_symmetry.space_group_name_H-M   'P 1'
#
loop_
_entity.id
_entity.type
_entity.pdbx_description
1 polymer ?
#
loop_
_entity_poly.entity_id
_entity_poly.type
_entity_poly.pdbx_seq_one_letter_code
_entity_poly.pdbx_strand_id
1 'polypeptide(L)'
;MADLDYVMGQNYGLSVARAARREANAAVAGANAAVSQARKVVGDWKSHADGLNSKLAQAELSKLQIEGQLARRDAQQKALREALSQVAPNHPLLGLLKKLGDEAEAATFRRAGYEVNFESRTFRKI
;
A
#
# COMPACT_ATOMS: atom_id res chain seq x y z
N MET A 1 -62.65 31.43 -42.09
CA MET A 1 -62.45 30.78 -40.77
C MET A 1 -61.47 29.61 -40.92
N ALA A 2 -60.19 29.88 -41.20
CA ALA A 2 -59.14 28.85 -41.31
C ALA A 2 -57.87 29.22 -40.50
N ASP A 3 -57.87 30.35 -39.78
CA ASP A 3 -56.66 30.88 -39.15
C ASP A 3 -56.41 30.39 -37.72
N LEU A 4 -57.45 30.04 -36.96
CA LEU A 4 -57.29 29.70 -35.54
C LEU A 4 -56.70 28.29 -35.34
N ASP A 5 -57.18 27.29 -36.07
CA ASP A 5 -56.68 25.91 -35.94
C ASP A 5 -55.25 25.77 -36.49
N TYR A 6 -54.89 26.54 -37.52
CA TYR A 6 -53.53 26.56 -38.07
C TYR A 6 -52.53 27.21 -37.10
N VAL A 7 -52.88 28.35 -36.51
CA VAL A 7 -52.03 29.05 -35.52
C VAL A 7 -51.92 28.25 -34.22
N MET A 8 -52.99 27.58 -33.78
CA MET A 8 -52.96 26.69 -32.60
C MET A 8 -52.09 25.44 -32.84
N GLY A 9 -52.18 24.83 -34.03
CA GLY A 9 -51.33 23.70 -34.42
C GLY A 9 -49.85 24.05 -34.52
N GLN A 10 -49.51 25.22 -35.07
CA GLN A 10 -48.13 25.71 -35.10
C GLN A 10 -47.58 26.02 -33.70
N ASN A 11 -48.38 26.65 -32.83
CA ASN A 11 -47.99 26.94 -31.45
C ASN A 11 -47.76 25.66 -30.63
N TYR A 12 -48.54 24.61 -30.88
CA TYR A 12 -48.36 23.31 -30.24
C TYR A 12 -47.09 22.59 -30.72
N GLY A 13 -46.80 22.60 -32.03
CA GLY A 13 -45.54 22.05 -32.55
C GLY A 13 -44.30 22.75 -31.99
N LEU A 14 -44.37 24.08 -31.80
CA LEU A 14 -43.29 24.89 -31.25
C LEU A 14 -43.07 24.66 -29.75
N SER A 15 -44.13 24.38 -28.99
CA SER A 15 -44.03 24.08 -27.56
C SER A 15 -43.42 22.68 -27.32
N VAL A 16 -43.80 21.69 -28.11
CA VAL A 16 -43.24 20.33 -28.08
C VAL A 16 -41.75 20.35 -28.45
N ALA A 17 -41.36 21.08 -29.50
CA ALA A 17 -39.95 21.21 -29.89
C ALA A 17 -39.10 21.87 -28.80
N ARG A 18 -39.64 22.88 -28.09
CA ARG A 18 -38.95 23.51 -26.93
C ARG A 18 -38.81 22.55 -25.75
N ALA A 19 -39.83 21.74 -25.47
CA ALA A 19 -39.77 20.73 -24.41
C ALA A 19 -38.72 19.67 -24.71
N ALA A 20 -38.73 19.09 -25.92
CA ALA A 20 -37.73 18.11 -26.36
C ALA A 20 -36.29 18.68 -26.29
N ARG A 21 -36.10 19.96 -26.64
CA ARG A 21 -34.79 20.61 -26.53
C ARG A 21 -34.34 20.80 -25.07
N ARG A 22 -35.27 21.10 -24.16
CA ARG A 22 -34.96 21.21 -22.72
C ARG A 22 -34.55 19.85 -22.14
N GLU A 23 -35.25 18.80 -22.51
CA GLU A 23 -34.92 17.42 -22.10
C GLU A 23 -33.55 16.99 -22.65
N ALA A 24 -33.27 17.24 -23.92
CA ALA A 24 -31.97 16.95 -24.53
C ALA A 24 -30.83 17.74 -23.83
N ASN A 25 -31.04 19.02 -23.55
CA ASN A 25 -30.05 19.83 -22.83
C ASN A 25 -29.82 19.33 -21.40
N ALA A 26 -30.88 18.91 -20.70
CA ALA A 26 -30.78 18.34 -19.36
C ALA A 26 -30.02 17.00 -19.38
N ALA A 27 -30.27 16.15 -20.37
CA ALA A 27 -29.56 14.89 -20.56
C ALA A 27 -28.06 15.11 -20.81
N VAL A 28 -27.70 16.08 -21.66
CA VAL A 28 -26.29 16.46 -21.90
C VAL A 28 -25.63 17.01 -20.64
N ALA A 29 -26.34 17.86 -19.88
CA ALA A 29 -25.82 18.39 -18.61
C ALA A 29 -25.58 17.26 -17.58
N GLY A 30 -26.50 16.30 -17.49
CA GLY A 30 -26.35 15.12 -16.64
C GLY A 30 -25.17 14.24 -17.06
N ALA A 31 -25.01 13.99 -18.36
CA ALA A 31 -23.86 13.26 -18.90
C ALA A 31 -22.53 13.96 -18.59
N ASN A 32 -22.46 15.29 -18.74
CA ASN A 32 -21.26 16.07 -18.41
C ASN A 32 -20.94 16.01 -16.92
N ALA A 33 -21.95 16.06 -16.05
CA ALA A 33 -21.77 15.91 -14.61
C ALA A 33 -21.23 14.52 -14.25
N ALA A 34 -21.78 13.47 -14.86
CA ALA A 34 -21.30 12.09 -14.67
C ALA A 34 -19.85 11.91 -15.14
N VAL A 35 -19.49 12.46 -16.30
CA VAL A 35 -18.11 12.44 -16.81
C VAL A 35 -17.15 13.19 -15.89
N SER A 36 -17.56 14.36 -15.39
CA SER A 36 -16.76 15.13 -14.43
C SER A 36 -16.51 14.33 -13.14
N GLN A 37 -17.55 13.72 -12.59
CA GLN A 37 -17.44 12.88 -11.40
C GLN A 37 -16.55 11.65 -11.65
N ALA A 38 -16.70 10.98 -12.80
CA ALA A 38 -15.86 9.85 -13.16
C ALA A 38 -14.38 10.25 -13.24
N ARG A 39 -14.06 11.40 -13.86
CA ARG A 39 -12.69 11.94 -13.93
C ARG A 39 -12.13 12.22 -12.54
N LYS A 40 -12.93 12.78 -11.64
CA LYS A 40 -12.53 13.01 -10.24
C LYS A 40 -12.18 11.69 -9.55
N VAL A 41 -13.07 10.69 -9.63
CA VAL A 41 -12.84 9.36 -9.04
C VAL A 41 -11.57 8.71 -9.60
N VAL A 42 -11.33 8.80 -10.91
CA VAL A 42 -10.09 8.32 -11.52
C VAL A 42 -8.86 9.06 -10.98
N GLY A 43 -8.94 10.38 -10.80
CA GLY A 43 -7.89 11.18 -10.19
C GLY A 43 -7.60 10.80 -8.73
N ASP A 44 -8.66 10.55 -7.95
CA ASP A 44 -8.56 10.10 -6.56
C ASP A 44 -7.89 8.72 -6.48
N TRP A 45 -8.30 7.77 -7.34
CA TRP A 45 -7.68 6.44 -7.44
C TRP A 45 -6.21 6.51 -7.86
N LYS A 46 -5.89 7.36 -8.83
CA LYS A 46 -4.49 7.56 -9.24
C LYS A 46 -3.66 8.08 -8.07
N SER A 47 -4.15 9.07 -7.35
CA SER A 47 -3.45 9.62 -6.18
C SER A 47 -3.27 8.57 -5.09
N HIS A 48 -4.27 7.72 -4.87
CA HIS A 48 -4.18 6.62 -3.92
C HIS A 48 -3.13 5.58 -4.34
N ALA A 49 -3.11 5.19 -5.62
CA ALA A 49 -2.13 4.26 -6.16
C ALA A 49 -0.71 4.82 -6.09
N ASP A 50 -0.52 6.09 -6.45
CA ASP A 50 0.77 6.78 -6.33
C ASP A 50 1.24 6.83 -4.86
N GLY A 51 0.31 7.05 -3.92
CA GLY A 51 0.57 6.98 -2.48
C GLY A 51 0.97 5.59 -1.98
N LEU A 52 0.33 4.53 -2.48
CA LEU A 52 0.71 3.14 -2.15
C LEU A 52 2.09 2.78 -2.71
N ASN A 53 2.40 3.20 -3.94
CA ASN A 53 3.72 2.98 -4.54
C ASN A 53 4.83 3.67 -3.74
N SER A 54 4.59 4.89 -3.26
CA SER A 54 5.55 5.60 -2.40
C SER A 54 5.77 4.87 -1.07
N LYS A 55 4.69 4.40 -0.43
CA LYS A 55 4.79 3.61 0.81
C LYS A 55 5.53 2.29 0.61
N LEU A 56 5.30 1.62 -0.53
CA LEU A 56 6.00 0.39 -0.89
C LEU A 56 7.50 0.65 -1.04
N ALA A 57 7.89 1.66 -1.81
CA ALA A 57 9.29 2.02 -1.99
C ALA A 57 9.97 2.38 -0.64
N GLN A 58 9.26 3.07 0.25
CA GLN A 58 9.77 3.39 1.58
C GLN A 58 9.94 2.13 2.46
N ALA A 59 9.00 1.19 2.38
CA ALA A 59 9.07 -0.08 3.10
C ALA A 59 10.21 -0.95 2.59
N GLU A 60 10.42 -1.01 1.27
CA GLU A 60 11.55 -1.70 0.64
C GLU A 60 12.89 -1.11 1.07
N LEU A 61 13.02 0.22 1.06
CA LEU A 61 14.23 0.89 1.54
C LEU A 61 14.49 0.60 3.02
N SER A 62 13.45 0.65 3.86
CA SER A 62 13.55 0.37 5.29
C SER A 62 13.98 -1.09 5.54
N LYS A 63 13.45 -2.03 4.76
CA LYS A 63 13.86 -3.44 4.78
C LYS A 63 15.34 -3.58 4.42
N LEU A 64 15.79 -2.97 3.33
CA LEU A 64 17.21 -3.01 2.91
C LEU A 64 18.14 -2.41 3.97
N GLN A 65 17.73 -1.33 4.64
CA GLN A 65 18.50 -0.72 5.72
C GLN A 65 18.63 -1.66 6.91
N ILE A 66 17.56 -2.34 7.31
CA ILE A 66 17.59 -3.32 8.39
C ILE A 66 18.48 -4.50 8.01
N GLU A 67 18.33 -5.05 6.80
CA GLU A 67 19.17 -6.14 6.29
C GLU A 67 20.66 -5.75 6.27
N GLY A 68 20.98 -4.54 5.82
CA GLY A 68 22.36 -4.03 5.83
C GLY A 68 22.93 -3.86 7.23
N GLN A 69 22.12 -3.38 8.18
CA GLN A 69 22.53 -3.28 9.59
C GLN A 69 22.77 -4.65 10.23
N LEU A 70 21.92 -5.63 9.95
CA LEU A 70 22.08 -7.01 10.42
C LEU A 70 23.34 -7.64 9.83
N ALA A 71 23.53 -7.57 8.50
CA ALA A 71 24.72 -8.10 7.84
C ALA A 71 26.02 -7.47 8.38
N ARG A 72 26.02 -6.16 8.64
CA ARG A 72 27.16 -5.48 9.27
C ARG A 72 27.45 -6.02 10.67
N ARG A 73 26.41 -6.22 11.50
CA ARG A 73 26.56 -6.77 12.85
C ARG A 73 27.07 -8.20 12.81
N ASP A 74 26.56 -9.03 11.92
CA ASP A 74 26.98 -10.42 11.75
C ASP A 74 28.45 -10.50 11.33
N ALA A 75 28.87 -9.66 10.37
CA ALA A 75 30.26 -9.57 9.95
C ALA A 75 31.19 -9.15 11.10
N GLN A 76 30.79 -8.14 11.88
CA GLN A 76 31.54 -7.70 13.06
C GLN A 76 31.64 -8.80 14.13
N GLN A 77 30.53 -9.50 14.42
CA GLN A 77 30.51 -10.56 15.41
C GLN A 77 31.33 -11.77 14.97
N LYS A 78 31.29 -12.12 13.69
CA LYS A 78 32.12 -13.18 13.11
C LYS A 78 33.59 -12.85 13.24
N ALA A 79 34.00 -11.66 12.79
CA ALA A 79 35.39 -11.21 12.90
C ALA A 79 35.88 -11.17 14.36
N LEU A 80 35.03 -10.70 15.29
CA LEU A 80 35.35 -10.69 16.72
C LEU A 80 35.53 -12.10 17.28
N ARG A 81 34.63 -13.04 16.94
CA ARG A 81 34.72 -14.44 17.39
C ARG A 81 35.98 -15.10 16.83
N GLU A 82 36.29 -14.89 15.55
CA GLU A 82 37.50 -15.42 14.91
C GLU A 82 38.76 -14.90 15.60
N ALA A 83 38.89 -13.58 15.76
CA ALA A 83 40.03 -12.96 16.44
C ALA A 83 40.16 -13.45 17.89
N LEU A 84 39.05 -13.51 18.64
CA LEU A 84 39.05 -13.98 20.03
C LEU A 84 39.43 -15.46 20.11
N SER A 85 38.97 -16.30 19.18
CA SER A 85 39.32 -17.72 19.16
C SER A 85 40.80 -17.97 18.90
N GLN A 86 41.47 -17.09 18.15
CA GLN A 86 42.91 -17.18 17.89
C GLN A 86 43.74 -16.76 19.10
N VAL A 87 43.33 -15.69 19.79
CA VAL A 87 44.07 -15.13 20.93
C VAL A 87 43.77 -15.86 22.23
N ALA A 88 42.51 -16.26 22.45
CA ALA A 88 42.04 -16.92 23.67
C ALA A 88 40.93 -17.96 23.33
N PRO A 89 41.31 -19.17 22.87
CA PRO A 89 40.37 -20.20 22.41
C PRO A 89 39.32 -20.63 23.44
N ASN A 90 39.66 -20.57 24.74
CA ASN A 90 38.78 -20.97 25.84
C ASN A 90 38.07 -19.78 26.51
N HIS A 91 38.04 -18.61 25.86
CA HIS A 91 37.44 -17.42 26.45
C HIS A 91 35.92 -17.57 26.62
N PRO A 92 35.34 -17.32 27.82
CA PRO A 92 33.90 -17.50 28.09
C PRO A 92 32.96 -16.74 27.13
N LEU A 93 33.41 -15.60 26.59
CA LEU A 93 32.64 -14.82 25.63
C LEU A 93 32.30 -15.57 24.35
N LEU A 94 33.10 -16.55 23.90
CA LEU A 94 32.79 -17.32 22.69
C LEU A 94 31.47 -18.10 22.84
N GLY A 95 31.21 -18.66 24.01
CA GLY A 95 29.94 -19.33 24.34
C GLY A 95 28.80 -18.36 24.62
N LEU A 96 29.06 -17.25 25.32
CA LEU A 96 28.06 -16.23 25.63
C LEU A 96 27.52 -15.52 24.39
N LEU A 97 28.40 -15.20 23.42
CA LEU A 97 28.01 -14.53 22.18
C LEU A 97 27.02 -15.35 21.35
N LYS A 98 27.06 -16.69 21.43
CA LYS A 98 26.07 -17.55 20.76
C LYS A 98 24.71 -17.44 21.44
N LYS A 99 24.67 -17.64 22.77
CA LYS A 99 23.44 -17.57 23.57
C LYS A 99 22.71 -16.23 23.43
N LEU A 100 23.45 -15.13 23.46
CA LEU A 100 22.90 -13.79 23.26
C LEU A 100 22.22 -13.62 21.89
N GLY A 101 22.76 -14.24 20.84
CA GLY A 101 22.16 -14.23 19.51
C GLY A 101 20.83 -15.00 19.50
N ASP A 102 20.85 -16.23 20.00
CA ASP A 102 19.67 -17.10 20.06
C ASP A 102 18.54 -16.45 20.91
N GLU A 103 18.87 -15.84 22.05
CA GLU A 103 17.91 -15.12 22.89
C GLU A 103 17.30 -13.89 22.20
N ALA A 104 18.12 -13.11 21.49
CA ALA A 104 17.65 -11.93 20.75
C ALA A 104 16.71 -12.33 19.59
N GLU A 105 17.02 -13.43 18.89
CA GLU A 105 16.17 -13.99 17.84
C GLU A 105 14.83 -14.47 18.43
N ALA A 106 14.85 -15.26 19.50
CA ALA A 106 13.63 -15.72 20.15
C ALA A 106 12.78 -14.57 20.69
N ALA A 107 13.39 -13.52 21.25
CA ALA A 107 12.67 -12.34 21.71
C ALA A 107 11.96 -11.62 20.55
N THR A 108 12.59 -11.60 19.36
CA THR A 108 12.01 -11.01 18.14
C THR A 108 10.78 -11.79 17.69
N PHE A 109 10.89 -13.12 17.59
CA PHE A 109 9.76 -13.98 17.23
C PHE A 109 8.63 -13.95 18.27
N ARG A 110 8.96 -13.92 19.56
CA ARG A 110 7.97 -13.83 20.64
C ARG A 110 7.16 -12.55 20.57
N ARG A 111 7.79 -11.41 20.25
CA ARG A 111 7.09 -10.14 20.00
C ARG A 111 6.16 -10.22 18.79
N ALA A 112 6.49 -11.04 17.80
CA ALA A 112 5.64 -11.32 16.65
C ALA A 112 4.56 -12.40 16.92
N GLY A 113 4.45 -12.90 18.15
CA GLY A 113 3.48 -13.94 18.52
C GLY A 113 3.91 -15.36 18.16
N TYR A 114 5.21 -15.62 18.08
CA TYR A 114 5.75 -16.95 17.80
C TYR A 114 6.63 -17.46 18.95
N GLU A 115 6.50 -18.74 19.25
CA GLU A 115 7.45 -19.51 20.05
C GLU A 115 8.46 -20.19 19.13
N VAL A 116 9.74 -20.15 19.51
CA VAL A 116 10.85 -20.71 18.72
C VAL A 116 11.51 -21.84 19.49
N ASN A 117 11.65 -22.99 18.85
CA ASN A 117 12.51 -24.07 19.31
C ASN A 117 13.73 -24.16 18.39
N PHE A 118 14.89 -23.72 18.87
CA PHE A 118 16.14 -23.68 18.10
C PHE A 118 16.74 -25.04 17.81
N GLU A 119 16.48 -26.06 18.64
CA GLU A 119 16.97 -27.42 18.41
C GLU A 119 16.28 -28.09 17.22
N SER A 120 14.97 -27.86 17.09
CA SER A 120 14.16 -28.43 15.99
C SER A 120 13.93 -27.45 14.83
N ARG A 121 14.38 -26.19 14.95
CA ARG A 121 14.06 -25.08 14.02
C ARG A 121 12.56 -24.97 13.71
N THR A 122 11.73 -25.14 14.73
CA THR A 122 10.28 -25.00 14.61
C THR A 122 9.80 -23.68 15.18
N PHE A 123 8.80 -23.11 14.50
CA PHE A 123 8.16 -21.84 14.85
C PHE A 123 6.68 -22.10 15.04
N ARG A 124 6.15 -21.86 16.25
CA ARG A 124 4.74 -22.08 16.58
C ARG A 124 4.08 -20.75 16.89
N LYS A 125 2.91 -20.49 16.33
CA LYS A 125 2.13 -19.30 16.69
C LYS A 125 1.51 -19.48 18.08
N ILE A 126 1.63 -18.45 18.92
CA ILE A 126 1.03 -18.34 20.26
C ILE A 126 -0.31 -17.62 20.16
#